data_AF-A0A538BX56-F1
#
_entry.id   AF-A0A538BX56-F1
#
_cell.length_a   1.000
_cell.length_b   1.000
_cell.length_c   1.000
_cell.angle_alpha   90.00
_cell.angle_beta   90.00
_cell.angle_gamma   90.00
#
_symmetry.space_group_name_H-M   'P 1'
#
loop_
_entity.id
_entity.type
_entity.pdbx_description
1 polymer ?
#
loop_
_entity_poly.entity_id
_entity_poly.type
_entity_poly.pdbx_seq_one_letter_code
_entity_poly.pdbx_strand_id
1 'polypeptide(L)'
;MDSDQEAQILKLGKAINDPAFREAIQSDLDQTLQRHGVDKDRIPPDVLAVLTTLSADELAVLAKVKGALMRAGVSEHARAEWV
;
A
#
# COMPACT_ATOMS: atom_id res chain seq x y z
N MET A 1 -4.60 -17.21 4.55
CA MET A 1 -3.67 -16.26 3.91
C MET A 1 -2.32 -16.42 4.57
N ASP A 2 -1.23 -16.40 3.81
CA ASP A 2 0.14 -16.48 4.34
C ASP A 2 0.39 -15.26 5.24
N SER A 3 0.70 -15.47 6.52
CA SER A 3 0.91 -14.39 7.50
C SER A 3 2.00 -13.40 7.08
N ASP A 4 2.96 -13.88 6.28
CA ASP A 4 4.04 -13.05 5.73
C ASP A 4 3.54 -12.09 4.65
N GLN A 5 2.61 -12.51 3.80
CA GLN A 5 2.03 -11.68 2.75
C GLN A 5 1.21 -10.54 3.34
N GLU A 6 0.40 -10.84 4.36
CA GLU A 6 -0.37 -9.84 5.11
C GLU A 6 0.55 -8.79 5.75
N ALA A 7 1.65 -9.22 6.35
CA ALA A 7 2.65 -8.32 6.92
C ALA A 7 3.26 -7.37 5.86
N GLN A 8 3.56 -7.85 4.65
CA GLN A 8 4.08 -6.99 3.58
C GLN A 8 3.03 -6.02 3.04
N ILE A 9 1.77 -6.44 2.90
CA ILE A 9 0.67 -5.54 2.51
C ILE A 9 0.48 -4.44 3.55
N LEU A 10 0.58 -4.75 4.84
CA LEU A 10 0.50 -3.75 5.91
C LEU A 10 1.67 -2.76 5.85
N LYS A 11 2.90 -3.23 5.63
CA LYS A 11 4.07 -2.35 5.45
C LYS A 11 3.91 -1.45 4.23
N LEU A 12 3.48 -2.01 3.09
CA LEU A 12 3.20 -1.26 1.87
C LEU A 12 2.13 -0.19 2.11
N GLY A 13 1.03 -0.58 2.76
CA GLY A 13 -0.03 0.34 3.12
C GLY A 13 0.48 1.48 4.02
N LYS A 14 1.41 1.22 4.95
CA LYS A 14 2.05 2.27 5.76
C LYS A 14 2.95 3.16 4.90
N ALA A 15 3.73 2.58 4.00
CA ALA A 15 4.64 3.29 3.11
C ALA A 15 3.89 4.26 2.18
N ILE A 16 2.71 3.90 1.67
CA ILE A 16 1.87 4.79 0.83
C ILE A 16 1.49 6.11 1.53
N ASN A 17 1.45 6.15 2.86
CA ASN A 17 1.18 7.39 3.58
C ASN A 17 2.36 8.38 3.52
N ASP A 18 3.58 7.90 3.28
CA ASP A 18 4.77 8.72 3.16
C ASP A 18 4.78 9.45 1.80
N PRO A 19 4.88 10.81 1.78
CA PRO A 19 5.03 11.55 0.54
C PRO A 19 6.29 11.14 -0.27
N ALA A 20 7.42 10.91 0.40
CA ALA A 20 8.67 10.57 -0.27
C ALA A 20 8.59 9.21 -0.97
N PHE A 21 7.86 8.25 -0.37
CA PHE A 21 7.56 6.96 -1.00
C PHE A 21 6.78 7.14 -2.30
N ARG A 22 5.74 7.97 -2.31
CA ARG A 22 4.84 8.18 -3.46
C ARG A 22 5.56 8.80 -4.65
N GLU A 23 6.52 9.69 -4.39
CA GLU A 23 7.36 10.28 -5.43
C GLU A 23 8.43 9.29 -5.93
N ALA A 24 9.07 8.56 -5.02
CA ALA A 24 10.17 7.66 -5.35
C ALA A 24 9.71 6.38 -6.07
N ILE A 25 8.51 5.86 -5.74
CA ILE A 25 8.03 4.56 -6.27
C ILE A 25 7.79 4.59 -7.78
N GLN A 26 7.51 5.75 -8.35
CA GLN A 26 7.36 5.93 -9.80
C GLN A 26 8.70 5.91 -10.54
N SER A 27 9.79 6.25 -9.85
CA SER A 27 11.13 6.32 -10.43
C SER A 27 11.88 5.01 -10.30
N ASP A 28 11.80 4.37 -9.13
CA ASP A 28 12.46 3.10 -8.84
C ASP A 28 11.63 2.32 -7.82
N LEU A 29 10.75 1.45 -8.31
CA LEU A 29 9.88 0.61 -7.48
C LEU A 29 10.69 -0.26 -6.52
N ASP A 30 11.69 -0.96 -7.02
CA ASP A 30 12.37 -2.03 -6.28
C ASP A 30 13.22 -1.43 -5.15
N GLN A 31 13.96 -0.36 -5.45
CA GLN A 31 14.72 0.35 -4.42
C GLN A 31 13.80 1.00 -3.38
N THR A 32 12.67 1.56 -3.80
CA THR A 32 11.72 2.21 -2.90
C THR A 32 11.07 1.18 -1.96
N LEU A 33 10.62 0.04 -2.48
CA LEU A 33 10.08 -1.05 -1.64
C LEU A 33 11.12 -1.56 -0.64
N GLN A 34 12.36 -1.77 -1.09
CA GLN A 34 13.46 -2.23 -0.25
C GLN A 34 13.77 -1.23 0.89
N ARG A 35 13.81 0.07 0.60
CA ARG A 35 14.02 1.13 1.61
C ARG A 35 12.94 1.12 2.70
N HIS A 36 11.71 0.78 2.34
CA HIS A 36 10.59 0.66 3.27
C HIS A 36 10.43 -0.74 3.87
N GLY A 37 11.39 -1.65 3.62
CA GLY A 37 11.40 -3.01 4.15
C GLY A 37 10.24 -3.87 3.64
N VAL A 38 9.71 -3.53 2.46
CA VAL A 38 8.66 -4.27 1.76
C VAL A 38 9.32 -5.28 0.83
N ASP A 39 9.02 -6.55 1.05
CA ASP A 39 9.47 -7.63 0.16
C ASP A 39 8.51 -7.73 -1.04
N LYS A 40 9.01 -7.38 -2.23
CA LYS A 40 8.26 -7.36 -3.48
C LYS A 40 7.72 -8.74 -3.86
N ASP A 41 8.48 -9.81 -3.63
CA ASP A 41 8.13 -11.17 -4.05
C ASP A 41 6.95 -11.75 -3.27
N ARG A 42 6.60 -11.09 -2.15
CA ARG A 42 5.49 -11.44 -1.28
C ARG A 42 4.25 -10.58 -1.51
N ILE A 43 4.32 -9.58 -2.39
CA ILE A 43 3.19 -8.71 -2.73
C ILE A 43 2.48 -9.31 -3.95
N PRO A 44 1.14 -9.40 -3.98
CA PRO A 44 0.43 -9.80 -5.19
C PRO A 44 0.84 -8.95 -6.40
N PRO A 45 1.09 -9.56 -7.56
CA PRO A 45 1.52 -8.82 -8.75
C PRO A 45 0.49 -7.75 -9.18
N ASP A 46 -0.80 -8.01 -8.99
CA ASP A 46 -1.87 -7.05 -9.27
C ASP A 46 -1.77 -5.77 -8.42
N VAL A 47 -1.35 -5.91 -7.15
CA VAL A 47 -1.14 -4.76 -6.25
C VAL A 47 0.04 -3.92 -6.72
N LEU A 48 1.13 -4.58 -7.16
CA LEU A 48 2.30 -3.89 -7.72
C LEU A 48 1.95 -3.17 -9.03
N ALA A 49 1.18 -3.82 -9.90
CA ALA A 49 0.72 -3.22 -11.16
C ALA A 49 -0.05 -1.92 -10.89
N VAL A 50 -1.05 -1.97 -10.00
CA VAL A 50 -1.82 -0.77 -9.60
C VAL A 50 -0.90 0.33 -9.05
N LEU A 51 0.02 -0.02 -8.14
CA LEU A 51 0.97 0.95 -7.57
C LEU A 51 1.81 1.68 -8.62
N THR A 52 2.24 0.98 -9.66
CA THR A 52 3.05 1.57 -10.73
C THR A 52 2.25 2.37 -11.74
N THR A 53 0.94 2.14 -11.83
CA THR A 53 0.05 2.88 -12.75
C THR A 53 -0.43 4.22 -12.19
N LEU A 54 -0.45 4.37 -10.86
CA LEU A 54 -0.99 5.55 -10.19
C LEU A 54 0.09 6.61 -10.01
N SER A 55 -0.26 7.87 -10.27
CA SER A 55 0.54 9.05 -9.96
C SER A 55 0.72 9.25 -8.46
N ALA A 56 1.74 10.02 -8.07
CA ALA A 56 1.97 10.39 -6.67
C ALA A 56 0.74 11.07 -6.03
N ASP A 57 0.00 11.86 -6.81
CA ASP A 57 -1.24 12.52 -6.39
C ASP A 57 -2.38 11.54 -6.20
N GLU A 58 -2.55 10.56 -7.09
CA GLU A 58 -3.56 9.50 -6.93
C GLU A 58 -3.25 8.61 -5.72
N LEU A 59 -1.97 8.28 -5.51
CA LEU A 59 -1.53 7.59 -4.29
C LEU A 59 -1.79 8.43 -3.04
N ALA A 60 -1.67 9.77 -3.13
CA ALA A 60 -2.03 10.68 -2.04
C ALA A 60 -3.53 10.61 -1.71
N VAL A 61 -4.39 10.54 -2.73
CA VAL A 61 -5.83 10.39 -2.56
C VAL A 61 -6.13 9.05 -1.90
N LEU A 62 -5.51 7.96 -2.33
CA LEU A 62 -5.66 6.64 -1.69
C LEU A 62 -5.22 6.64 -0.22
N ALA A 63 -4.10 7.28 0.11
CA ALA A 63 -3.64 7.45 1.48
C ALA A 63 -4.68 8.19 2.34
N LYS A 64 -5.28 9.26 1.80
CA LYS A 64 -6.35 10.01 2.48
C LYS A 64 -7.59 9.16 2.71
N VAL A 65 -8.04 8.40 1.70
CA VAL A 65 -9.18 7.48 1.80
C VAL A 65 -8.92 6.40 2.85
N LYS A 66 -7.74 5.77 2.82
CA LYS A 66 -7.32 4.80 3.84
C LYS A 66 -7.36 5.42 5.25
N GLY A 67 -6.80 6.61 5.42
CA GLY A 67 -6.82 7.31 6.70
C GLY A 67 -8.23 7.65 7.18
N ALA A 68 -9.13 8.04 6.27
CA ALA A 68 -10.54 8.28 6.59
C ALA A 68 -11.26 7.00 7.02
N LEU A 69 -11.07 5.89 6.30
CA LEU A 69 -11.66 4.59 6.63
C LEU A 69 -11.18 4.07 7.99
N MET A 70 -9.88 4.21 8.29
CA MET A 70 -9.33 3.86 9.61
C MET A 70 -9.93 4.69 10.74
N ARG A 71 -10.08 6.01 10.54
CA ARG A 71 -10.70 6.91 11.53
C ARG A 71 -12.18 6.66 11.72
N ALA A 72 -12.87 6.23 10.67
CA ALA A 72 -14.28 5.86 10.73
C ALA A 72 -14.53 4.55 11.52
N GLY A 73 -13.48 3.90 12.03
CA GLY A 73 -13.62 2.69 12.82
C GLY A 73 -14.04 1.48 11.99
N VAL A 74 -13.76 1.49 10.68
CA VAL A 74 -13.85 0.27 9.85
C VAL A 74 -12.75 -0.66 10.33
N SER A 75 -13.05 -1.40 11.40
CA SER A 75 -12.21 -2.47 11.92
C SER A 75 -12.00 -3.51 10.82
N GLU A 76 -10.86 -4.22 10.87
CA GLU A 76 -10.50 -5.27 9.90
C GLU A 76 -11.62 -6.29 9.65
N HIS A 77 -12.53 -6.48 10.62
CA HIS A 77 -13.69 -7.37 10.50
C HIS A 77 -14.82 -6.85 9.59
N ALA A 78 -15.02 -5.54 9.45
CA ALA A 78 -16.08 -4.99 8.60
C ALA A 78 -15.72 -4.99 7.10
N ARG A 79 -14.42 -5.18 6.78
CA ARG A 79 -13.92 -5.26 5.40
C ARG A 79 -14.28 -6.57 4.68
N ALA A 80 -14.66 -7.61 5.41
CA ALA A 80 -15.01 -8.91 4.83
C ALA A 80 -16.43 -8.96 4.22
N GLU A 81 -17.29 -7.98 4.52
CA GLU A 81 -18.67 -7.92 3.98
C GLU A 81 -18.80 -7.12 2.67
N TRP A 82 -17.69 -6.67 2.07
CA TRP A 82 -17.70 -5.89 0.82
C TRP A 82 -17.34 -6.72 -0.41
N VAL A 83 -17.64 -8.03 -0.37
CA VAL A 83 -17.62 -8.93 -1.55
C VAL A 83 -19.01 -9.00 -2.15
#